data_AF-A0A6S6T3K8-F1
#
_entry.id   AF-A0A6S6T3K8-F1
#
_cell.length_a   1.000
_cell.length_b   1.000
_cell.length_c   1.000
_cell.angle_alpha   90.00
_cell.angle_beta   90.00
_cell.angle_gamma   90.00
#
_symmetry.space_group_name_H-M   'P 1'
#
loop_
_entity.id
_entity.type
_entity.pdbx_description
1 polymer ?
#
loop_
_entity_poly.entity_id
_entity_poly.type
_entity_poly.pdbx_seq_one_letter_code
_entity_poly.pdbx_strand_id
1 'polypeptide(L)' 'MAENTKRSIWSIHGLPGMLIAVLLLIAVLIFLQLAVVVTYRYGAAAPYDEGPIRDINNVKMIADLEQQRQYSFQSPKSEQ' A
#
# COMPACT_ATOMS: atom_id res chain seq x y z
N MET A 1 11.34 -49.40 -24.69
CA MET A 1 10.79 -48.10 -24.23
C MET A 1 10.87 -48.09 -22.72
N ALA A 2 11.62 -47.17 -22.12
CA ALA A 2 11.69 -47.05 -20.67
C ALA A 2 10.53 -46.16 -20.20
N GLU A 3 9.59 -46.74 -19.45
CA GLU A 3 8.49 -46.01 -18.83
C GLU A 3 8.99 -45.27 -17.58
N ASN A 4 8.66 -43.98 -17.47
CA ASN A 4 9.08 -43.14 -16.34
C ASN A 4 8.08 -43.25 -15.17
N THR A 5 8.26 -44.28 -14.34
CA THR A 5 7.46 -44.53 -13.13
C THR A 5 7.63 -43.44 -12.05
N LYS A 6 8.63 -42.54 -12.17
CA LYS A 6 8.83 -41.42 -11.23
C LYS A 6 7.83 -40.28 -11.43
N ARG A 7 7.03 -40.30 -12.50
CA ARG A 7 6.00 -39.30 -12.79
C ARG A 7 4.65 -39.70 -12.19
N SER A 8 4.61 -39.85 -10.86
CA SER A 8 3.38 -40.19 -10.13
C SER A 8 2.57 -38.93 -9.80
N ILE A 9 1.28 -38.93 -10.15
CA ILE A 9 0.31 -37.86 -9.83
C ILE A 9 0.09 -37.75 -8.31
N TRP A 10 0.32 -38.83 -7.58
CA TRP A 10 0.20 -38.92 -6.11
C TRP A 10 1.50 -38.60 -5.39
N SER A 11 2.57 -38.23 -6.11
CA SER A 11 3.80 -37.73 -5.51
C SER A 11 3.55 -36.41 -4.77
N ILE A 12 4.42 -36.06 -3.82
CA ILE A 12 4.36 -34.80 -3.08
C ILE A 12 4.39 -33.58 -4.03
N HIS A 13 5.08 -33.70 -5.17
CA HIS A 13 5.11 -32.67 -6.21
C HIS A 13 3.90 -32.69 -7.16
N GLY A 14 2.98 -33.64 -6.96
CA GLY A 14 1.75 -33.80 -7.74
C GLY A 14 0.54 -33.17 -7.04
N LEU A 15 -0.58 -33.89 -7.03
CA LEU A 15 -1.87 -33.39 -6.53
C LEU A 15 -1.83 -32.94 -5.05
N PRO A 16 -1.23 -33.69 -4.12
CA PRO A 16 -1.17 -33.26 -2.71
C PRO A 16 -0.41 -31.95 -2.51
N GLY A 17 0.71 -31.75 -3.21
CA GLY A 17 1.48 -30.51 -3.12
C GLY A 17 0.72 -29.31 -3.66
N MET A 18 -0.02 -29.48 -4.76
CA MET A 18 -0.88 -28.45 -5.31
C MET A 18 -1.99 -28.05 -4.31
N LEU A 19 -2.64 -29.02 -3.67
CA LEU A 19 -3.69 -28.76 -2.69
C LEU A 19 -3.15 -27.98 -1.48
N ILE A 20 -1.98 -28.34 -0.97
CA ILE A 20 -1.32 -27.61 0.13
C ILE A 20 -1.00 -26.17 -0.29
N ALA A 21 -0.47 -25.97 -1.49
CA ALA A 21 -0.17 -24.64 -2.00
C ALA A 21 -1.43 -23.76 -2.12
N VAL A 22 -2.54 -24.32 -2.60
CA VAL A 22 -3.82 -23.62 -2.70
C VAL A 22 -4.37 -23.25 -1.32
N LEU A 23 -4.31 -24.17 -0.35
CA LEU A 23 -4.75 -23.89 1.02
C LEU A 23 -3.90 -22.80 1.69
N LEU A 24 -2.58 -22.84 1.50
CA LEU A 24 -1.67 -21.80 2.01
C LEU A 24 -1.96 -20.44 1.36
N LEU A 25 -2.20 -20.41 0.05
CA LEU A 25 -2.57 -19.19 -0.66
C LEU A 25 -3.87 -18.60 -0.09
N ILE A 26 -4.90 -19.42 0.09
CA ILE A 26 -6.18 -18.98 0.66
C ILE A 26 -5.99 -18.46 2.09
N ALA A 27 -5.20 -19.15 2.92
CA ALA A 27 -4.92 -18.73 4.29
C ALA A 27 -4.26 -17.34 4.33
N VAL A 28 -3.27 -17.09 3.48
CA VAL A 28 -2.61 -15.79 3.37
C VAL A 28 -3.58 -14.70 2.91
N LEU A 29 -4.44 -15.01 1.94
CA LEU A 29 -5.46 -14.07 1.47
C LEU A 29 -6.44 -13.69 2.59
N ILE A 30 -6.95 -14.65 3.35
CA ILE A 30 -7.85 -14.40 4.48
C ILE A 30 -7.15 -13.53 5.54
N PHE A 31 -5.89 -13.85 5.87
CA PHE A 31 -5.11 -13.08 6.82
C PHE A 31 -4.95 -11.62 6.39
N LEU A 32 -4.59 -11.37 5.12
CA LEU A 32 -4.45 -10.03 4.56
C LEU A 32 -5.76 -9.24 4.63
N GLN A 33 -6.90 -9.88 4.29
CA GLN A 33 -8.21 -9.22 4.37
C GLN A 33 -8.57 -8.86 5.81
N LEU A 34 -8.33 -9.76 6.77
CA LEU A 34 -8.58 -9.48 8.19
C LEU A 34 -7.69 -8.35 8.72
N ALA A 35 -6.40 -8.34 8.34
CA ALA A 35 -5.47 -7.28 8.72
C ALA A 35 -5.97 -5.90 8.25
N VAL A 36 -6.44 -5.80 7.00
CA VAL A 36 -7.01 -4.57 6.44
C VAL A 36 -8.26 -4.11 7.19
N VAL A 37 -9.19 -5.03 7.49
CA VAL A 37 -10.40 -4.68 8.25
C VAL A 37 -10.04 -4.18 9.65
N VAL A 38 -9.07 -4.82 10.31
CA VAL A 38 -8.62 -4.44 11.64
C VAL A 38 -7.97 -3.05 11.63
N THR A 39 -7.09 -2.75 10.68
CA THR A 39 -6.46 -1.42 10.58
C THR A 39 -7.48 -0.32 10.31
N TYR A 40 -8.47 -0.56 9.44
CA TYR A 40 -9.55 0.40 9.23
C TYR A 40 -10.39 0.62 10.50
N ARG A 41 -10.69 -0.44 11.26
CA ARG A 41 -11.40 -0.30 12.53
C ARG A 41 -10.62 0.53 13.56
N TYR A 42 -9.31 0.32 13.66
CA TYR A 42 -8.46 1.13 14.55
C TYR A 42 -8.40 2.59 14.11
N GLY A 43 -8.28 2.87 12.80
CA GLY A 43 -8.30 4.24 12.27
C GLY A 43 -9.66 4.94 12.47
N ALA A 44 -10.77 4.21 12.38
CA ALA A 44 -12.10 4.75 12.66
C ALA A 44 -12.34 5.01 14.15
N ALA A 45 -11.76 4.20 15.03
CA ALA A 45 -11.87 4.37 16.48
C ALA A 45 -10.99 5.51 17.03
N ALA A 46 -9.91 5.84 16.32
CA ALA A 46 -9.00 6.96 16.62
C ALA A 46 -8.93 7.90 15.41
N PRO A 47 -10.00 8.66 15.13
CA PRO A 47 -9.97 9.66 14.06
C PRO A 47 -8.84 10.67 14.33
N TYR A 48 -8.21 11.16 13.26
CA TYR A 48 -7.24 12.24 13.40
C TYR A 48 -7.92 13.48 13.99
N ASP A 49 -7.20 14.23 14.82
CA ASP A 49 -7.67 15.52 15.31
C ASP A 49 -7.82 16.48 14.12
N GLU A 50 -9.04 16.95 13.88
CA GLU A 50 -9.38 17.85 12.78
C GLU A 50 -9.00 19.31 13.05
N GLY A 51 -8.69 19.66 14.30
CA GLY A 51 -8.32 21.03 14.71
C GLY A 51 -7.17 21.61 13.90
N PRO A 52 -6.03 20.90 13.74
CA PRO A 52 -4.89 21.37 12.93
C PRO A 52 -5.17 21.53 11.44
N ILE A 53 -6.14 20.80 10.88
CA ILE A 53 -6.49 20.88 9.45
C ILE A 53 -7.51 21.99 9.19
N ARG A 54 -8.39 22.25 10.17
CA ARG A 54 -9.41 23.31 10.08
C ARG A 54 -8.84 24.72 10.30
N ASP A 55 -7.75 24.83 11.05
CA ASP A 55 -7.02 26.09 11.17
C ASP A 55 -6.07 26.28 9.98
N ILE A 56 -6.42 27.21 9.09
CA ILE A 56 -5.60 27.59 7.91
C ILE A 56 -4.17 27.99 8.33
N ASN A 57 -3.98 28.47 9.57
CA ASN A 57 -2.67 28.86 10.09
C ASN A 57 -1.84 27.68 10.63
N ASN A 58 -2.46 26.52 10.88
CA ASN A 58 -1.80 25.34 11.45
C ASN A 58 -1.52 24.25 10.40
N VAL A 59 -2.03 24.41 9.18
CA VAL A 59 -1.60 23.64 8.02
C VAL A 59 -0.19 24.09 7.65
N LYS A 60 0.82 23.27 7.95
CA LYS A 60 2.18 23.51 7.48
C LYS A 60 2.17 23.47 5.96
N MET A 61 2.11 24.64 5.32
CA MET A 61 2.40 24.78 3.90
C MET A 61 3.77 24.12 3.68
N ILE A 62 3.83 23.02 2.92
CA ILE A 62 5.09 22.37 2.50
C ILE A 62 5.69 23.24 1.40
N ALA A 63 6.02 24.44 1.81
CA ALA A 63 6.41 25.56 1.01
C ALA A 63 7.03 26.48 2.03
N ASP A 64 8.34 26.37 2.23
CA ASP A 64 9.10 27.41 2.89
C ASP A 64 8.75 28.72 2.18
N LEU A 65 7.90 29.55 2.81
CA LEU A 65 7.44 30.81 2.25
C LEU A 65 8.64 31.69 1.85
N GLU A 66 9.75 31.51 2.55
CA GLU A 66 11.03 32.17 2.28
C GLU A 66 11.75 31.62 1.02
N GLN A 67 11.67 30.31 0.73
CA GLN A 67 12.20 29.73 -0.52
C GLN A 67 11.27 29.99 -1.72
N GLN A 68 9.95 29.99 -1.53
CA GLN A 68 8.99 30.21 -2.62
C GLN A 68 8.89 31.67 -3.05
N ARG A 69 9.18 32.64 -2.17
CA ARG A 69 9.22 34.07 -2.52
C ARG A 69 10.18 34.41 -3.67
N GLN A 70 11.23 33.61 -3.85
CA GLN A 70 12.23 33.81 -4.91
C GLN A 70 11.70 33.38 -6.30
N TYR A 71 10.66 32.55 -6.35
CA TYR A 71 10.08 32.02 -7.59
C TYR A 71 8.70 32.62 -7.92
N SER A 72 8.01 33.24 -6.94
CA SER A 72 6.62 33.67 -7.11
C SER A 72 6.44 35.07 -7.73
N PHE A 73 7.50 35.86 -7.89
CA PHE A 73 7.42 37.16 -8.55
C PHE A 73 8.65 37.41 -9.44
N GLN A 74 8.67 36.80 -10.62
CA GLN A 74 9.51 37.32 -11.69
C GLN A 74 8.83 38.57 -12.25
N SER A 75 9.51 39.72 -12.18
CA SER A 75 9.07 40.92 -12.89
C SER A 75 8.99 40.60 -14.39
N PRO A 76 7.96 41.09 -15.11
CA PRO A 76 7.89 40.88 -16.55
C PRO A 76 9.19 41.39 -17.19
N LYS A 77 9.84 40.53 -17.98
CA LYS A 77 11.02 40.93 -18.77
C LYS A 77 10.58 42.08 -19.66
N SER A 78 11.10 43.29 -19.42
CA SER A 78 10.85 44.40 -20.32
C SER A 78 11.44 44.04 -21.68
N GLU A 79 10.60 43.79 -22.67
CA GLU A 79 11.02 43.78 -24.06
C GLU A 79 11.58 45.18 -24.38
N GLN A 80 12.87 45.23 -24.69
CA GLN A 80 13.50 46.36 -25.38
C GLN A 80 13.41 46.10 -26.88
#